data_AF-A0A7C7AIG3-F1
#
_entry.id   AF-A0A7C7AIG3-F1
#
_cell.length_a   1.000
_cell.length_b   1.000
_cell.length_c   1.000
_cell.angle_alpha   90.00
_cell.angle_beta   90.00
_cell.angle_gamma   90.00
#
_symmetry.space_group_name_H-M   'P 1'
#
loop_
_entity.id
_entity.type
_entity.pdbx_description
1 polymer ?
#
loop_
_entity_poly.entity_id
_entity_poly.type
_entity_poly.pdbx_seq_one_letter_code
_entity_poly.pdbx_strand_id
1 'polypeptide(L)'
;MSENCNESCNSCSKECDSRKEEQTIFLERPHPQSNIKKVIGIISGKGGVGKSLVTSLLAVTMKRRNHNVAILDADITGPSIPKLFGITEKARGGSNGVLPVKSKTGIEVMSINLLLENTTDPVVWRGPIIAGTVKQFWTDVIWKDIDFMFIDMPPGTGDVPLT
;
A
#
# COMPACT_ATOMS: atom_id res chain seq x y z
N MET A 1 9.08 11.23 55.62
CA MET A 1 8.55 12.38 54.85
C MET A 1 8.40 11.93 53.41
N SER A 2 7.17 12.02 52.96
CA SER A 2 6.61 11.60 51.70
C SER A 2 7.20 12.37 50.52
N GLU A 3 7.58 11.65 49.46
CA GLU A 3 7.42 12.17 48.09
C GLU A 3 6.57 11.16 47.32
N ASN A 4 5.29 11.48 47.23
CA ASN A 4 4.32 10.82 46.38
C ASN A 4 4.80 10.92 44.94
N CYS A 5 5.10 9.77 44.33
CA CYS A 5 5.27 9.68 42.90
C CYS A 5 3.88 9.71 42.26
N ASN A 6 3.37 10.91 42.01
CA ASN A 6 2.15 11.10 41.24
C ASN A 6 2.40 10.64 39.80
N GLU A 7 1.42 9.91 39.27
CA GLU A 7 1.35 9.23 37.97
C GLU A 7 1.60 10.16 36.74
N SER A 8 2.79 10.73 36.65
CA SER A 8 3.25 11.53 35.51
C SER A 8 4.70 11.14 35.19
N CYS A 9 4.82 10.04 34.44
CA CYS A 9 6.11 9.44 34.05
C CYS A 9 6.87 10.20 32.95
N ASN A 10 6.81 11.54 32.93
CA ASN A 10 7.53 12.34 31.93
C ASN A 10 8.98 12.71 32.31
N SER A 11 9.47 12.31 33.49
CA SER A 11 10.81 12.70 33.95
C SER A 11 11.67 11.61 34.60
N CYS A 12 11.28 10.33 34.55
CA CYS A 12 12.06 9.25 35.19
C CYS A 12 12.85 8.40 34.18
N SER A 13 14.18 8.47 34.29
CA SER A 13 15.17 7.70 33.51
C SER A 13 15.44 6.29 34.07
N LYS A 14 14.38 5.58 34.48
CA LYS A 14 14.46 4.15 34.82
C LYS A 14 13.62 3.34 33.85
N GLU A 15 14.15 2.19 33.43
CA GLU A 15 13.43 1.21 32.62
C GLU A 15 12.16 0.78 33.36
N CYS A 16 11.02 1.30 32.91
CA CYS A 16 9.71 0.92 33.39
C CYS A 16 9.16 -0.16 32.46
N ASP A 17 8.88 -1.34 33.01
CA ASP A 17 8.16 -2.45 32.35
C ASP A 17 6.75 -2.06 31.86
N SER A 18 6.25 -0.88 32.24
CA SER A 18 5.02 -0.26 31.74
C SER A 18 5.17 0.46 30.39
N ARG A 19 6.37 0.47 29.77
CA ARG A 19 6.54 0.77 28.33
C ARG A 19 6.19 -0.42 27.43
N LYS A 20 5.37 -1.35 27.90
CA LYS A 20 4.46 -2.03 26.98
C LYS A 20 3.37 -1.03 26.63
N GLU A 21 3.74 -0.04 25.82
CA GLU A 21 2.76 0.58 24.96
C GLU A 21 2.06 -0.60 24.29
N GLU A 22 0.79 -0.77 24.63
CA GLU A 22 -0.19 -1.13 23.63
C GLU A 22 0.00 -0.12 22.50
N GLN A 23 0.99 -0.37 21.65
CA GLN A 23 0.94 0.06 20.27
C GLN A 23 -0.32 -0.62 19.79
N THR A 24 -1.44 0.09 19.91
CA THR A 24 -2.64 -0.19 19.18
C THR A 24 -2.15 -0.33 17.75
N ILE A 25 -2.01 -1.59 17.32
CA ILE A 25 -1.54 -1.94 15.98
C ILE A 25 -2.67 -1.45 15.09
N PHE A 26 -2.64 -0.16 14.73
CA PHE A 26 -3.49 0.47 13.73
C PHE A 26 -3.07 0.03 12.31
N LEU A 27 -2.23 -1.00 12.24
CA LEU A 27 -1.77 -1.65 11.02
C LEU A 27 -2.64 -2.88 10.83
N GLU A 28 -3.57 -2.78 9.88
CA GLU A 28 -4.28 -3.94 9.38
C GLU A 28 -3.27 -5.01 8.95
N ARG A 29 -3.53 -6.26 9.33
CA ARG A 29 -2.64 -7.35 8.94
C ARG A 29 -2.89 -7.66 7.46
N PRO A 30 -1.83 -7.92 6.67
CA PRO A 30 -2.04 -8.39 5.32
C PRO A 30 -2.71 -9.76 5.33
N HIS A 31 -3.20 -10.22 4.18
CA HIS A 31 -3.75 -11.56 4.03
C HIS A 31 -2.85 -12.62 4.71
N PRO A 32 -3.37 -13.64 5.43
CA PRO A 32 -2.55 -14.60 6.19
C PRO A 32 -1.52 -15.37 5.35
N GLN A 33 -1.75 -15.47 4.05
CA GLN A 33 -0.85 -16.12 3.09
C GLN A 33 0.12 -15.14 2.40
N SER A 34 0.14 -13.88 2.83
CA SER A 34 1.02 -12.84 2.31
C SER A 34 2.29 -12.72 3.14
N ASN A 35 3.41 -12.54 2.47
CA ASN A 35 4.71 -12.28 3.08
C ASN A 35 5.39 -11.15 2.31
N ILE A 36 5.52 -9.99 2.93
CA ILE A 36 6.05 -8.77 2.31
C ILE A 36 7.18 -8.24 3.20
N LYS A 37 8.40 -8.19 2.67
CA LYS A 37 9.58 -7.78 3.46
C LYS A 37 9.70 -6.28 3.59
N LYS A 38 9.46 -5.54 2.49
CA LYS A 38 9.58 -4.07 2.44
C LYS A 38 8.45 -3.46 1.66
N VAL A 39 7.86 -2.41 2.22
CA VAL A 39 6.82 -1.59 1.59
C VAL A 39 7.36 -0.17 1.42
N ILE A 40 7.26 0.38 0.21
CA ILE A 40 7.77 1.70 -0.14
C ILE A 40 6.63 2.51 -0.75
N GLY A 41 6.14 3.51 -0.03
CA GLY A 41 5.16 4.46 -0.54
C GLY A 41 5.80 5.53 -1.43
N ILE A 42 5.25 5.73 -2.62
CA ILE A 42 5.68 6.77 -3.56
C ILE A 42 4.60 7.85 -3.57
N ILE A 43 4.97 9.08 -3.19
CA ILE A 43 4.07 10.22 -3.04
C ILE A 43 4.48 11.38 -3.95
N SER A 44 3.52 12.24 -4.30
CA SER A 44 3.79 13.45 -5.08
C SER A 44 2.85 14.58 -4.66
N GLY A 45 3.37 15.80 -4.53
CA GLY A 45 2.56 16.96 -4.16
C GLY A 45 1.59 17.45 -5.25
N LYS A 46 1.79 17.06 -6.51
CA LYS A 46 0.96 17.45 -7.66
C LYS A 46 0.79 16.29 -8.63
N GLY A 47 -0.34 16.25 -9.34
CA GLY A 47 -0.55 15.34 -10.47
C GLY A 47 0.37 15.65 -11.65
N GLY A 48 0.68 14.64 -12.46
CA GLY A 48 1.45 14.82 -13.70
C GLY A 48 2.97 14.93 -13.55
N VAL A 49 3.53 14.82 -12.35
CA VAL A 49 5.00 14.88 -12.12
C VAL A 49 5.75 13.60 -12.53
N GLY A 50 5.05 12.59 -13.02
CA GLY A 50 5.65 11.30 -13.41
C GLY A 50 5.82 10.30 -12.26
N LYS A 51 5.08 10.46 -11.16
CA LYS A 51 5.09 9.54 -10.00
C LYS A 51 4.96 8.07 -10.42
N SER A 52 3.92 7.70 -11.16
CA SER A 52 3.67 6.31 -11.60
C SER A 52 4.76 5.78 -12.53
N LEU A 53 5.38 6.66 -13.33
CA LEU A 53 6.53 6.29 -14.15
C LEU A 53 7.74 5.96 -13.27
N VAL A 54 8.03 6.78 -12.27
CA VAL A 54 9.10 6.52 -11.29
C VAL A 54 8.83 5.22 -10.53
N THR A 55 7.60 5.01 -10.05
CA THR A 55 7.18 3.75 -9.39
C THR A 55 7.45 2.53 -10.27
N SER A 56 7.08 2.60 -11.56
CA SER A 56 7.31 1.53 -12.52
C SER A 56 8.80 1.26 -12.76
N LEU A 57 9.61 2.31 -12.91
CA LEU A 57 11.05 2.20 -13.12
C LEU A 57 11.78 1.60 -11.91
N LEU A 58 11.36 1.96 -10.69
CA LEU A 58 11.88 1.37 -9.45
C LEU A 58 11.54 -0.13 -9.39
N ALA A 59 10.30 -0.50 -9.69
CA ALA A 59 9.88 -1.89 -9.71
C ALA A 59 10.65 -2.73 -10.74
N VAL A 60 10.80 -2.20 -11.97
CA VAL A 60 11.61 -2.85 -13.02
C VAL A 60 13.07 -3.00 -12.60
N THR A 61 13.64 -1.97 -11.95
CA THR A 61 15.02 -2.01 -11.48
C THR A 61 15.22 -3.09 -10.41
N MET A 62 14.33 -3.18 -9.43
CA MET A 62 14.40 -4.23 -8.41
C MET A 62 14.16 -5.62 -9.01
N LYS A 63 13.25 -5.75 -9.98
CA LYS A 63 13.02 -7.03 -10.65
C LYS A 63 14.26 -7.49 -11.44
N ARG A 64 14.95 -6.57 -12.12
CA ARG A 64 16.23 -6.84 -12.81
C ARG A 64 17.36 -7.24 -11.85
N ARG A 65 17.28 -6.83 -10.58
CA ARG A 65 18.16 -7.27 -9.49
C ARG A 65 17.72 -8.60 -8.85
N ASN A 66 16.82 -9.32 -9.51
CA ASN A 66 16.35 -10.65 -9.12
C ASN A 66 15.55 -10.68 -7.80
N HIS A 67 14.87 -9.58 -7.48
CA HIS A 67 13.92 -9.52 -6.36
C HIS A 67 12.50 -9.88 -6.79
N ASN A 68 11.72 -10.38 -5.84
CA ASN A 68 10.26 -10.49 -5.98
C ASN A 68 9.64 -9.11 -5.72
N VAL A 69 8.91 -8.59 -6.70
CA VAL A 69 8.43 -7.20 -6.70
C VAL A 69 6.93 -7.15 -6.92
N ALA A 70 6.27 -6.32 -6.13
CA ALA A 70 4.87 -5.98 -6.29
C ALA A 70 4.68 -4.46 -6.48
N ILE A 71 3.63 -4.08 -7.19
CA ILE A 71 3.12 -2.71 -7.26
C ILE A 71 1.65 -2.70 -6.86
N LEU A 72 1.33 -1.87 -5.88
CA LEU A 72 -0.04 -1.53 -5.50
C LEU A 72 -0.34 -0.11 -5.98
N ASP A 73 -1.18 0.01 -7.00
CA ASP A 73 -1.55 1.27 -7.62
C ASP A 73 -2.85 1.81 -7.01
N ALA A 74 -2.71 2.88 -6.22
CA ALA A 74 -3.82 3.60 -5.59
C ALA A 74 -4.12 4.94 -6.31
N ASP A 75 -3.45 5.24 -7.42
CA ASP A 75 -3.66 6.45 -8.21
C ASP A 75 -4.67 6.21 -9.34
N ILE A 76 -5.82 6.86 -9.21
CA ILE A 76 -6.97 6.67 -10.10
C ILE A 76 -7.02 7.78 -11.17
N THR A 77 -6.23 8.84 -10.99
CA THR A 77 -6.30 10.07 -11.79
C THR A 77 -5.34 10.08 -12.98
N GLY A 78 -4.40 9.13 -13.03
CA GLY A 78 -3.34 9.06 -14.03
C GLY A 78 -3.44 7.89 -15.01
N PRO A 79 -2.61 7.88 -16.07
CA PRO A 79 -2.42 6.67 -16.88
C PRO A 79 -1.92 5.52 -15.97
N SER A 80 -2.72 4.46 -15.89
CA SER A 80 -2.59 3.44 -14.86
C SER A 80 -1.29 2.61 -14.97
N ILE A 81 -0.74 2.18 -13.84
CA ILE A 81 0.39 1.24 -13.79
C ILE A 81 0.14 0.00 -14.67
N PRO A 82 -1.04 -0.66 -14.64
CA PRO A 82 -1.36 -1.75 -15.56
C PRO A 82 -1.10 -1.41 -17.03
N LYS A 83 -1.45 -0.20 -17.48
CA LYS A 83 -1.24 0.24 -18.87
C LYS A 83 0.25 0.33 -19.20
N LEU A 84 1.09 0.82 -18.29
CA LEU A 84 2.55 0.89 -18.48
C LEU A 84 3.19 -0.49 -18.64
N PHE A 85 2.64 -1.49 -17.94
CA PHE A 85 3.09 -2.89 -18.06
C PHE A 85 2.41 -3.67 -19.20
N GLY A 86 1.51 -3.04 -19.96
CA GLY A 86 0.73 -3.69 -21.02
C GLY A 86 -0.20 -4.77 -20.50
N ILE A 87 -0.67 -4.65 -19.25
CA ILE A 87 -1.58 -5.58 -18.60
C ILE A 87 -3.00 -5.21 -19.01
N THR A 88 -3.69 -6.14 -19.67
CA THR A 88 -5.11 -6.04 -20.05
C THR A 88 -6.00 -7.01 -19.29
N GLU A 89 -5.40 -7.92 -18.52
CA GLU A 89 -6.10 -8.92 -17.75
C GLU A 89 -6.67 -8.32 -16.45
N LYS A 90 -7.89 -8.72 -16.08
CA LYS A 90 -8.48 -8.37 -14.79
C LYS A 90 -7.94 -9.31 -13.70
N ALA A 91 -7.81 -8.79 -12.48
CA ALA A 91 -7.49 -9.62 -11.32
C ALA A 91 -8.55 -10.71 -11.14
N ARG A 92 -8.12 -11.93 -10.82
CA ARG A 92 -9.02 -13.07 -10.59
C ARG A 92 -9.16 -13.33 -9.10
N GLY A 93 -10.40 -13.38 -8.62
CA GLY A 93 -10.72 -13.88 -7.28
C GLY A 93 -10.71 -15.41 -7.27
N GLY A 94 -10.04 -16.00 -6.29
CA GLY A 94 -10.16 -17.42 -5.95
C GLY A 94 -10.96 -17.61 -4.66
N SER A 95 -11.20 -18.86 -4.26
CA SER A 95 -11.92 -19.20 -3.01
C SER A 95 -11.26 -18.65 -1.74
N ASN A 96 -9.96 -18.38 -1.80
CA ASN A 96 -9.13 -18.03 -0.63
C ASN A 96 -8.62 -16.59 -0.67
N GLY A 97 -9.02 -15.77 -1.65
CA GLY A 97 -8.52 -14.39 -1.82
C GLY A 97 -8.27 -14.01 -3.28
N VAL A 98 -7.84 -12.78 -3.48
CA VAL A 98 -7.57 -12.21 -4.81
C VAL A 98 -6.09 -12.42 -5.17
N LEU A 99 -5.81 -12.84 -6.40
CA LEU A 99 -4.44 -12.93 -6.90
C LEU A 99 -4.08 -11.68 -7.72
N PRO A 100 -2.89 -11.10 -7.53
CA PRO A 100 -2.43 -9.98 -8.34
C PRO A 100 -2.12 -10.43 -9.78
N VAL A 101 -2.23 -9.50 -10.72
CA VAL A 101 -1.92 -9.76 -12.12
C VAL A 101 -0.42 -9.66 -12.32
N LYS A 102 0.18 -10.55 -13.11
CA LYS A 102 1.61 -10.55 -13.38
C LYS A 102 1.92 -9.84 -14.68
N SER A 103 2.90 -8.94 -14.65
CA SER A 103 3.51 -8.43 -15.88
C SER A 103 4.27 -9.52 -16.63
N LYS A 104 4.65 -9.27 -17.88
CA LYS A 104 5.49 -10.18 -18.68
C LYS A 104 6.82 -10.55 -18.01
N THR A 105 7.33 -9.67 -17.15
CA THR A 105 8.59 -9.91 -16.41
C THR A 105 8.37 -10.51 -15.03
N GLY A 106 7.13 -10.82 -14.64
CA GLY A 106 6.78 -11.41 -13.35
C GLY A 106 6.78 -10.41 -12.19
N ILE A 107 6.44 -9.14 -12.47
CA ILE A 107 6.12 -8.15 -11.43
C ILE A 107 4.63 -8.29 -11.11
N GLU A 108 4.29 -8.42 -9.83
CA GLU A 108 2.90 -8.53 -9.39
C GLU A 108 2.27 -7.13 -9.30
N VAL A 109 1.10 -6.96 -9.90
CA VAL A 109 0.43 -5.66 -10.01
C VAL A 109 -1.01 -5.80 -9.56
N MET A 110 -1.42 -4.92 -8.65
CA MET A 110 -2.82 -4.66 -8.31
C MET A 110 -3.08 -3.17 -8.49
N SER A 111 -4.22 -2.83 -9.08
CA SER A 111 -4.62 -1.44 -9.29
C SER A 111 -6.12 -1.32 -9.07
N ILE A 112 -6.55 -0.19 -8.50
CA ILE A 112 -7.97 0.15 -8.40
C ILE A 112 -8.64 0.14 -9.78
N ASN A 113 -7.90 0.56 -10.82
CA ASN A 113 -8.40 0.58 -12.20
C ASN A 113 -8.74 -0.81 -12.77
N LEU A 114 -8.24 -1.90 -12.16
CA LEU A 114 -8.58 -3.27 -12.57
C LEU A 114 -9.95 -3.74 -12.03
N LEU A 115 -10.50 -3.06 -11.02
CA LEU A 115 -11.80 -3.38 -10.43
C LEU A 115 -12.96 -2.67 -11.13
N LEU A 116 -12.70 -1.57 -11.83
CA LEU A 116 -13.73 -0.85 -12.57
C LEU A 116 -14.16 -1.65 -13.81
N GLU A 117 -15.46 -1.69 -14.07
CA GLU A 117 -16.00 -2.34 -15.26
C GLU A 117 -15.60 -1.57 -16.52
N ASN A 118 -15.72 -0.22 -16.48
CA ASN A 118 -15.22 0.67 -17.51
C ASN A 118 -14.26 1.72 -16.93
N THR A 119 -13.13 1.93 -17.60
CA THR A 119 -12.13 2.93 -17.20
C THR A 119 -12.60 4.38 -17.36
N THR A 120 -13.77 4.59 -17.97
CA THR A 120 -14.38 5.91 -18.23
C THR A 120 -15.48 6.27 -17.25
N ASP A 121 -15.85 5.36 -16.34
CA ASP A 121 -16.92 5.61 -15.39
C ASP A 121 -16.49 6.70 -14.41
N PRO A 122 -17.25 7.81 -14.30
CA PRO A 122 -16.90 8.90 -13.40
C PRO A 122 -17.18 8.46 -11.96
N VAL A 123 -16.15 7.98 -11.27
CA VAL A 123 -16.24 7.64 -9.85
C VAL A 123 -15.67 8.78 -9.03
N VAL A 124 -16.47 9.32 -8.11
CA VAL A 124 -16.02 10.35 -7.16
C VAL A 124 -15.24 9.67 -6.04
N TRP A 125 -13.92 9.64 -6.18
CA TRP A 125 -13.02 9.06 -5.19
C TRP A 125 -12.80 10.04 -4.03
N ARG A 126 -13.51 9.81 -2.92
CA ARG A 126 -13.25 10.50 -1.65
C ARG A 126 -12.16 9.75 -0.87
N GLY A 127 -11.37 10.46 -0.07
CA GLY A 127 -10.26 9.89 0.73
C GLY A 127 -10.60 8.58 1.48
N PRO A 128 -11.75 8.47 2.16
CA PRO A 128 -12.18 7.24 2.83
C PRO A 128 -12.38 6.04 1.89
N ILE A 129 -12.81 6.26 0.65
CA ILE A 129 -12.99 5.19 -0.33
C ILE A 129 -11.62 4.66 -0.76
N ILE A 130 -10.67 5.55 -1.04
CA ILE A 130 -9.30 5.17 -1.43
C ILE A 130 -8.63 4.40 -0.29
N ALA A 131 -8.73 4.91 0.95
CA ALA A 131 -8.19 4.22 2.13
C ALA A 131 -8.84 2.84 2.33
N GLY A 132 -10.16 2.74 2.13
CA GLY A 132 -10.90 1.49 2.18
C GLY A 132 -10.45 0.49 1.12
N THR A 133 -10.24 0.93 -0.13
CA THR A 133 -9.77 0.06 -1.21
C THR A 133 -8.33 -0.39 -1.01
N VAL A 134 -7.43 0.50 -0.57
CA VAL A 134 -6.04 0.13 -0.24
C VAL A 134 -6.02 -0.88 0.90
N LYS A 135 -6.83 -0.66 1.94
CA LYS A 135 -7.01 -1.61 3.06
C LYS A 135 -7.52 -2.95 2.54
N GLN A 136 -8.54 -2.96 1.68
CA GLN A 136 -9.06 -4.19 1.08
C GLN A 136 -7.99 -4.92 0.27
N PHE A 137 -7.19 -4.21 -0.53
CA PHE A 137 -6.09 -4.84 -1.26
C PHE A 137 -4.99 -5.37 -0.36
N TRP A 138 -4.78 -4.74 0.78
CA TRP A 138 -3.84 -5.23 1.78
C TRP A 138 -4.33 -6.53 2.44
N THR A 139 -5.63 -6.62 2.76
CA THR A 139 -6.22 -7.76 3.47
C THR A 139 -6.62 -8.93 2.57
N ASP A 140 -7.05 -8.67 1.34
CA ASP A 140 -7.70 -9.66 0.49
C ASP A 140 -6.79 -10.20 -0.62
N VAL A 141 -5.73 -9.45 -0.98
CA VAL A 141 -4.79 -9.87 -2.02
C VAL A 141 -3.67 -10.69 -1.42
N ILE A 142 -3.38 -11.82 -2.08
CA ILE A 142 -2.36 -12.77 -1.65
C ILE A 142 -1.02 -12.40 -2.29
N TRP A 143 -0.18 -11.69 -1.55
CA TRP A 143 1.17 -11.25 -1.93
C TRP A 143 2.21 -12.28 -1.50
N LYS A 144 2.55 -13.22 -2.39
CA LYS A 144 3.44 -14.35 -2.06
C LYS A 144 4.91 -13.95 -2.17
N ASP A 145 5.61 -13.97 -1.03
CA ASP A 145 7.07 -13.79 -0.92
C ASP A 145 7.62 -12.57 -1.67
N ILE A 146 7.07 -11.38 -1.38
CA ILE A 146 7.48 -10.12 -1.96
C ILE A 146 8.66 -9.51 -1.19
N ASP A 147 9.77 -9.25 -1.88
CA ASP A 147 10.91 -8.55 -1.30
C ASP A 147 10.65 -7.03 -1.22
N PHE A 148 10.06 -6.46 -2.28
CA PHE A 148 9.76 -5.04 -2.39
C PHE A 148 8.36 -4.81 -2.98
N MET A 149 7.50 -4.19 -2.20
CA MET A 149 6.21 -3.68 -2.65
C MET A 149 6.28 -2.16 -2.78
N PHE A 150 5.99 -1.65 -3.97
CA PHE A 150 5.86 -0.21 -4.21
C PHE A 150 4.38 0.19 -4.21
N ILE A 151 4.02 1.21 -3.44
CA ILE A 151 2.66 1.75 -3.41
C ILE A 151 2.64 3.08 -4.16
N ASP A 152 1.91 3.15 -5.27
CA ASP A 152 1.70 4.39 -6.02
C ASP A 152 0.52 5.16 -5.41
N MET A 153 0.82 6.13 -4.55
CA MET A 153 -0.21 6.89 -3.84
C MET A 153 -0.89 7.89 -4.78
N PRO A 154 -2.15 8.29 -4.56
CA PRO A 154 -2.78 9.37 -5.32
C PRO A 154 -2.01 10.71 -5.19
N PRO A 155 -2.13 11.63 -6.16
CA PRO A 155 -1.45 12.91 -6.11
C PRO A 155 -2.04 13.86 -5.05
N GLY A 156 -1.17 14.70 -4.48
CA GLY A 156 -1.53 15.68 -3.47
C GLY A 156 -1.22 15.18 -2.05
N THR A 157 -1.18 16.12 -1.11
CA THR A 157 -1.18 15.84 0.33
C THR A 157 -2.59 15.93 0.92
N GLY A 158 -3.61 15.84 0.07
CA GLY A 158 -5.01 16.03 0.45
C GLY A 158 -5.38 15.02 1.54
N ASP A 159 -5.91 15.55 2.65
CA ASP A 159 -6.18 14.81 3.87
C ASP A 159 -6.83 13.46 3.57
N VAL A 160 -6.10 12.37 3.82
CA VAL A 160 -6.75 11.15 4.29
C VAL A 160 -7.22 11.55 5.68
N PRO A 161 -8.53 11.77 5.92
CA PRO A 161 -8.97 12.09 7.26
C PRO A 161 -8.74 10.80 8.04
N LEU A 162 -7.68 10.77 8.84
CA LEU A 162 -7.55 9.84 9.95
C LEU A 162 -8.72 10.18 10.87
N THR A 163 -9.83 9.47 10.71
CA THR A 163 -10.97 9.51 11.63
C THR A 163 -11.11 8.13 12.24
#